data_AF-A0A163VZX3-F1
#
_entry.id   AF-A0A163VZX3-F1
#
_cell.length_a   1.000
_cell.length_b   1.000
_cell.length_c   1.000
_cell.angle_alpha   90.00
_cell.angle_beta   90.00
_cell.angle_gamma   90.00
#
_symmetry.space_group_name_H-M   'P 1'
#
loop_
_entity.id
_entity.type
_entity.pdbx_description
1 polymer ?
#
loop_
_entity_poly.entity_id
_entity_poly.type
_entity_poly.pdbx_seq_one_letter_code
_entity_poly.pdbx_strand_id
1 'polypeptide(L)'
;MGQIAEALRANLKAVAESDARALRDLDRELRTASLQGGASLPAALPGQANIKALLGRGSFSSQTVSTLKRLCKEHGIKGVSRLRKAELVARLEAEGVSPPPRPLESFSKKELVSMLRTLLGEGLT
;
A
#
# COMPACT_ATOMS: atom_id res chain seq x y z
N MET A 1 27.64 6.17 -57.71
CA MET A 1 26.36 5.94 -56.99
C MET A 1 26.49 5.81 -55.47
N GLY A 2 27.64 6.12 -54.84
CA GLY A 2 27.83 5.93 -53.38
C GLY A 2 27.49 7.11 -52.47
N GLN A 3 27.52 8.35 -52.99
CA GLN A 3 27.39 9.55 -52.15
C GLN A 3 25.98 9.74 -51.56
N ILE A 4 24.93 9.38 -52.31
CA ILE A 4 23.55 9.45 -51.83
C ILE A 4 23.32 8.42 -50.72
N ALA A 5 23.86 7.21 -50.87
CA ALA A 5 23.78 6.17 -49.85
C ALA A 5 24.53 6.59 -48.57
N GLU A 6 25.68 7.24 -48.71
CA GLU A 6 26.46 7.72 -47.56
C GLU A 6 25.79 8.90 -46.85
N ALA A 7 25.22 9.85 -47.60
CA ALA A 7 24.44 10.95 -47.04
C ALA A 7 23.21 10.45 -46.28
N LEU A 8 22.54 9.42 -46.80
CA LEU A 8 21.37 8.82 -46.15
C LEU A 8 21.76 8.08 -44.85
N ARG A 9 22.88 7.35 -44.85
CA ARG A 9 23.43 6.75 -43.62
C ARG A 9 23.79 7.79 -42.57
N ALA A 10 24.44 8.89 -42.97
CA ALA A 10 24.80 9.97 -42.07
C ALA A 10 23.56 10.63 -41.46
N ASN A 11 22.50 10.83 -42.25
CA ASN A 11 21.25 11.41 -41.77
C ASN A 11 20.53 10.48 -40.77
N LEU A 12 20.39 9.20 -41.10
CA LEU A 12 19.79 8.21 -40.19
C LEU A 12 20.55 8.10 -38.87
N LYS A 13 21.89 8.17 -38.91
CA LYS A 13 22.72 8.17 -37.70
C LYS A 13 22.49 9.43 -36.86
N ALA A 14 22.41 10.59 -37.48
CA ALA A 14 22.14 11.85 -36.78
C ALA A 14 20.75 11.86 -36.12
N VAL A 15 19.73 11.32 -36.79
CA VAL A 15 18.36 11.18 -36.24
C VAL A 15 18.37 10.23 -35.04
N ALA A 16 18.98 9.06 -35.16
CA ALA A 16 19.08 8.10 -34.05
C ALA A 16 19.83 8.68 -32.84
N GLU A 17 20.88 9.47 -33.07
CA GLU A 17 21.60 10.16 -32.00
C GLU A 17 20.75 11.24 -31.33
N SER A 18 19.92 11.96 -32.08
CA SER A 18 18.97 12.94 -31.56
C SER A 18 17.90 12.28 -30.68
N ASP A 19 17.29 11.20 -31.17
CA ASP A 19 16.25 10.46 -30.44
C ASP A 19 16.82 9.87 -29.14
N ALA A 20 18.03 9.32 -29.18
CA ALA A 20 18.70 8.80 -28.00
C ALA A 20 19.00 9.90 -26.95
N ARG A 21 19.20 11.15 -27.36
CA ARG A 21 19.34 12.28 -26.43
C ARG A 21 17.98 12.65 -25.82
N ALA A 22 16.95 12.78 -26.64
CA ALA A 22 15.59 13.11 -26.19
C ALA A 22 15.07 12.11 -25.14
N LEU A 23 15.25 10.81 -25.38
CA LEU A 23 14.84 9.77 -24.42
C LEU A 23 15.61 9.86 -23.09
N ARG A 24 16.90 10.23 -23.12
CA ARG A 24 17.69 10.40 -21.90
C ARG A 24 17.27 11.64 -21.11
N ASP A 25 16.90 12.71 -21.80
CA ASP A 25 16.42 13.93 -21.14
C ASP A 25 15.04 13.73 -20.51
N LEU A 26 14.13 13.03 -21.20
CA LEU A 26 12.86 12.59 -20.61
C LEU A 26 13.06 11.66 -19.40
N ASP A 27 13.98 10.70 -19.47
CA ASP A 27 14.28 9.83 -18.32
C ASP A 27 14.83 10.63 -17.13
N ARG A 28 15.66 11.65 -17.39
CA ARG A 28 16.15 12.56 -16.35
C ARG A 28 15.01 13.38 -15.75
N GLU A 29 14.15 13.97 -16.57
CA GLU A 29 13.00 14.73 -16.10
C GLU A 29 12.07 13.86 -15.25
N LEU A 30 11.73 12.65 -15.71
CA LEU A 30 10.92 11.69 -14.95
C LEU A 30 11.61 11.27 -13.64
N ARG A 31 12.93 11.06 -13.64
CA ARG A 31 13.68 10.80 -12.41
C ARG A 31 13.67 11.99 -11.47
N THR A 32 13.86 13.21 -11.97
CA THR A 32 13.82 14.41 -11.13
C THR A 32 12.43 14.65 -10.56
N ALA A 33 11.37 14.47 -11.35
CA ALA A 33 9.98 14.56 -10.91
C ALA A 33 9.63 13.47 -9.87
N SER A 34 10.12 12.23 -10.07
CA SER A 34 9.91 11.15 -9.09
C SER A 34 10.72 11.33 -7.81
N LEU A 35 11.92 11.93 -7.86
CA LEU A 35 12.72 12.26 -6.68
C LEU A 35 12.15 13.45 -5.90
N GLN A 36 11.62 14.47 -6.59
CA GLN A 36 10.84 15.55 -5.96
C GLN A 36 9.53 15.03 -5.36
N GLY A 37 9.02 13.88 -5.85
CA GLY A 37 7.85 13.16 -5.34
C GLY A 37 8.11 12.16 -4.20
N GLY A 38 9.34 12.03 -3.70
CA GLY A 38 9.66 11.14 -2.57
C GLY A 38 9.87 9.67 -2.96
N ALA A 39 11.03 9.15 -2.58
CA ALA A 39 11.46 7.78 -2.85
C ALA A 39 10.57 6.71 -2.18
N SER A 40 10.06 5.75 -2.97
CA SER A 40 10.00 4.30 -2.63
C SER A 40 9.08 3.54 -3.61
N LEU A 41 9.65 2.60 -4.40
CA LEU A 41 9.04 1.40 -5.01
C LEU A 41 7.74 1.58 -5.87
N PRO A 42 7.47 0.70 -6.86
CA PRO A 42 6.29 0.87 -7.70
C PRO A 42 5.01 0.59 -6.89
N ALA A 43 4.04 1.48 -7.06
CA ALA A 43 2.60 1.23 -6.88
C ALA A 43 2.06 1.08 -5.44
N ALA A 44 2.15 2.14 -4.64
CA ALA A 44 1.02 2.46 -3.74
C ALA A 44 0.13 3.48 -4.48
N LEU A 45 -1.03 3.04 -4.98
CA LEU A 45 -2.02 3.97 -5.53
C LEU A 45 -2.30 5.09 -4.53
N PRO A 46 -2.44 6.35 -4.96
CA PRO A 46 -2.92 7.42 -4.09
C PRO A 46 -4.32 7.03 -3.63
N GLY A 47 -4.43 6.57 -2.38
CA GLY A 47 -5.63 5.97 -1.81
C GLY A 47 -5.36 4.75 -0.93
N GLN A 48 -4.31 3.96 -1.18
CA GLN A 48 -4.04 2.74 -0.39
C GLN A 48 -3.70 3.00 1.07
N ALA A 49 -3.00 4.11 1.36
CA ALA A 49 -2.70 4.51 2.73
C ALA A 49 -3.98 4.84 3.53
N ASN A 50 -5.01 5.40 2.88
CA ASN A 50 -6.29 5.72 3.52
C ASN A 50 -7.22 4.50 3.67
N ILE A 51 -7.15 3.51 2.78
CA ILE A 51 -8.03 2.32 2.86
C ILE A 51 -7.85 1.58 4.20
N LYS A 52 -6.62 1.46 4.70
CA LYS A 52 -6.38 0.83 6.02
C LYS A 52 -6.93 1.65 7.17
N ALA A 53 -6.96 2.99 7.05
CA ALA A 53 -7.55 3.87 8.06
C ALA A 53 -9.08 3.73 8.11
N LEU A 54 -9.72 3.49 6.95
CA LEU A 54 -11.17 3.26 6.87
C LEU A 54 -11.61 1.98 7.60
N LEU A 55 -10.75 0.96 7.66
CA LEU A 55 -11.03 -0.27 8.40
C LEU A 55 -11.09 -0.07 9.93
N GLY A 56 -10.70 1.12 10.41
CA GLY A 56 -10.74 1.52 11.82
C GLY A 56 -9.76 0.76 12.72
N ARG A 57 -9.66 1.19 13.98
CA ARG A 57 -9.04 0.35 15.02
C ARG A 57 -9.94 -0.86 15.22
N GLY A 58 -9.38 -2.06 15.05
CA GLY A 58 -10.10 -3.29 15.37
C GLY A 58 -10.51 -3.35 16.84
N SER A 59 -11.35 -4.31 17.20
CA SER A 59 -11.68 -4.61 18.60
C SER A 59 -11.20 -6.02 18.93
N PHE A 60 -10.48 -6.16 20.05
CA PHE A 60 -10.05 -7.46 20.56
C PHE A 60 -11.23 -8.37 20.90
N SER A 61 -12.40 -7.80 21.20
CA SER A 61 -13.63 -8.52 21.55
C SER A 61 -14.17 -9.38 20.41
N SER A 62 -13.93 -8.97 19.16
CA SER A 62 -14.37 -9.70 17.95
C SER A 62 -13.44 -10.85 17.56
N GLN A 63 -12.27 -10.98 18.19
CA GLN A 63 -11.28 -11.97 17.79
C GLN A 63 -11.48 -13.33 18.48
N THR A 64 -11.01 -14.38 17.83
CA THR A 64 -10.98 -15.74 18.37
C THR A 64 -9.87 -15.89 19.41
N VAL A 65 -10.04 -16.83 20.35
CA VAL A 65 -9.06 -17.09 21.43
C VAL A 65 -7.70 -17.52 20.87
N SER A 66 -7.69 -18.19 19.71
CA SER A 66 -6.46 -18.58 19.01
C SER A 66 -5.66 -17.36 18.53
N THR A 67 -6.33 -16.37 17.92
CA THR A 67 -5.68 -15.15 17.46
C THR A 67 -5.17 -14.30 18.62
N LEU A 68 -5.94 -14.19 19.70
CA LEU A 68 -5.50 -13.50 20.93
C LEU A 68 -4.26 -14.15 21.55
N LYS A 69 -4.20 -15.49 21.61
CA LYS A 69 -3.01 -16.22 22.08
C LYS A 69 -1.81 -16.04 21.17
N ARG A 70 -2.03 -15.98 19.84
CA ARG A 70 -0.97 -15.71 18.87
C ARG A 70 -0.38 -14.31 19.05
N LEU A 71 -1.23 -13.29 19.20
CA LEU A 71 -0.80 -11.92 19.47
C LEU A 71 -0.03 -11.84 20.79
N CYS A 72 -0.52 -12.48 21.84
CA CYS A 72 0.21 -12.56 23.10
C CYS A 72 1.61 -13.16 22.93
N LYS A 73 1.77 -14.19 22.10
CA LYS A 73 3.08 -14.80 21.81
C LYS A 73 3.98 -13.87 20.99
N GLU A 74 3.43 -13.21 19.98
CA GLU A 74 4.16 -12.24 19.13
C GLU A 74 4.67 -11.04 19.94
N HIS A 75 3.91 -10.60 20.94
CA HIS A 75 4.28 -9.53 21.86
C HIS A 75 5.09 -9.99 23.09
N GLY A 76 5.42 -11.28 23.19
CA GLY A 76 6.28 -11.81 24.27
C GLY A 76 5.58 -12.08 25.61
N ILE A 77 4.25 -12.03 25.65
CA ILE A 77 3.42 -12.26 26.84
C ILE A 77 3.44 -13.75 27.23
N LYS A 78 4.06 -14.08 28.36
CA LYS A 78 4.17 -15.45 28.88
C LYS A 78 2.94 -15.81 29.74
N GLY A 79 2.64 -17.11 29.84
CA GLY A 79 1.58 -17.62 30.74
C GLY A 79 0.14 -17.56 30.18
N VAL A 80 -0.01 -17.32 28.88
CA VAL A 80 -1.32 -17.11 28.23
C VAL A 80 -2.10 -18.38 27.84
N SER A 81 -1.52 -19.57 28.07
CA SER A 81 -2.12 -20.85 27.67
C SER A 81 -3.39 -21.20 28.44
N ARG A 82 -3.51 -20.77 29.71
CA ARG A 82 -4.66 -21.02 30.60
C ARG A 82 -5.64 -19.85 30.75
N LEU A 83 -5.31 -18.68 30.20
CA LEU A 83 -6.12 -17.46 30.36
C LEU A 83 -7.41 -17.53 29.54
N ARG A 84 -8.49 -16.97 30.10
CA ARG A 84 -9.78 -16.81 29.40
C ARG A 84 -9.72 -15.64 28.42
N LYS A 85 -10.67 -15.59 27.48
CA LYS A 85 -10.74 -14.55 26.44
C LYS A 85 -10.64 -13.14 27.03
N ALA A 86 -11.39 -12.84 28.09
CA ALA A 86 -11.37 -11.54 28.75
C ALA A 86 -9.99 -11.17 29.34
N GLU A 87 -9.31 -12.13 29.95
CA GLU A 87 -7.98 -11.92 30.56
C GLU A 87 -6.89 -11.73 29.49
N LEU A 88 -7.00 -12.43 28.35
CA LEU A 88 -6.12 -12.22 27.20
C LEU A 88 -6.27 -10.81 26.62
N VAL A 89 -7.50 -10.31 26.51
CA VAL A 89 -7.76 -8.95 26.05
C VAL A 89 -7.19 -7.93 27.03
N ALA A 90 -7.46 -8.08 28.34
CA ALA A 90 -6.93 -7.17 29.36
C ALA A 90 -5.40 -7.11 29.36
N ARG A 91 -4.71 -8.24 29.11
CA ARG A 91 -3.25 -8.25 28.98
C ARG A 91 -2.75 -7.53 27.73
N LEU A 92 -3.39 -7.76 26.58
CA LEU A 92 -3.04 -7.08 25.33
C LEU A 92 -3.28 -5.56 25.42
N GLU A 93 -4.35 -5.15 26.09
CA GLU A 93 -4.64 -3.73 26.36
C GLU A 93 -3.62 -3.11 27.33
N ALA A 94 -3.24 -3.83 28.40
CA ALA A 94 -2.25 -3.38 29.37
C ALA A 94 -0.84 -3.21 28.75
N GLU A 95 -0.47 -4.06 27.79
CA GLU A 95 0.79 -3.96 27.04
C GLU A 95 0.74 -2.95 25.87
N GLY A 96 -0.38 -2.24 25.70
CA GLY A 96 -0.52 -1.19 24.68
C GLY A 96 -0.51 -1.74 23.25
N VAL A 97 -0.83 -3.03 23.07
CA VAL A 97 -0.90 -3.65 21.75
C VAL A 97 -2.07 -3.04 20.99
N SER A 98 -1.82 -2.54 19.78
CA SER A 98 -2.90 -2.08 18.92
C SER A 98 -3.69 -3.29 18.42
N PRO A 99 -5.03 -3.31 18.56
CA PRO A 99 -5.84 -4.40 18.06
C PRO A 99 -5.66 -4.54 16.54
N PRO A 100 -5.44 -5.77 16.04
CA PRO A 100 -5.42 -5.99 14.60
C PRO A 100 -6.74 -5.54 13.98
N PRO A 101 -6.71 -4.99 12.76
CA PRO A 101 -7.93 -4.64 12.03
C PRO A 101 -8.85 -5.85 11.92
N ARG A 102 -10.17 -5.60 11.93
CA ARG A 102 -11.15 -6.67 11.83
C ARG A 102 -11.01 -7.38 10.47
N PRO A 103 -11.22 -8.70 10.40
CA PRO A 103 -11.26 -9.42 9.13
C PRO A 103 -12.39 -8.85 8.25
N LEU A 104 -12.15 -8.74 6.94
CA LEU A 104 -13.10 -8.16 5.98
C LEU A 104 -14.42 -8.94 5.93
N GLU A 105 -14.35 -10.24 6.24
CA GLU A 105 -15.46 -11.19 6.25
C GLU A 105 -16.45 -10.92 7.40
N SER A 106 -16.04 -10.15 8.41
CA SER A 106 -16.91 -9.79 9.54
C SER A 106 -17.79 -8.57 9.29
N PHE A 107 -17.51 -7.79 8.24
CA PHE A 107 -18.32 -6.62 7.90
C PHE A 107 -19.61 -7.06 7.21
N SER A 108 -20.72 -6.43 7.59
CA SER A 108 -21.97 -6.62 6.87
C SER A 108 -21.89 -6.03 5.46
N LYS A 109 -22.68 -6.57 4.53
CA LYS A 109 -22.78 -6.03 3.16
C LYS A 109 -23.10 -4.54 3.15
N LYS A 110 -23.93 -4.06 4.09
CA LYS A 110 -24.29 -2.64 4.21
C LYS A 110 -23.09 -1.78 4.59
N GLU A 111 -22.28 -2.22 5.54
CA GLU A 111 -21.07 -1.51 5.98
C GLU A 111 -20.04 -1.46 4.86
N LEU A 112 -19.77 -2.58 4.20
CA LEU A 112 -18.84 -2.62 3.06
C LEU A 112 -19.29 -1.69 1.93
N VAL A 113 -20.58 -1.68 1.60
CA VAL A 113 -21.15 -0.76 0.60
C VAL A 113 -20.98 0.70 1.02
N SER A 114 -21.22 1.04 2.30
CA SER A 114 -21.04 2.41 2.79
C SER A 114 -19.58 2.88 2.67
N MET A 115 -18.62 2.01 3.00
CA MET A 115 -17.20 2.32 2.91
C MET A 115 -16.75 2.50 1.46
N LEU A 116 -17.27 1.67 0.55
CA LEU A 116 -17.00 1.79 -0.89
C LEU A 116 -17.59 3.07 -1.48
N ARG A 117 -18.78 3.49 -1.05
CA ARG A 117 -19.36 4.79 -1.45
C ARG A 117 -18.47 5.95 -1.03
N THR A 118 -17.95 5.93 0.20
CA THR A 118 -17.00 6.94 0.68
C THR A 118 -15.70 6.94 -0.13
N LEU A 119 -15.19 5.75 -0.51
CA LEU A 119 -13.98 5.63 -1.34
C LEU A 119 -14.18 6.13 -2.78
N LEU A 120 -15.35 5.90 -3.35
CA LEU A 120 -15.70 6.30 -4.72
C LEU A 120 -16.28 7.73 -4.79
N GLY A 121 -16.46 8.40 -3.66
CA GLY A 121 -17.05 9.74 -3.60
C GLY A 121 -18.55 9.79 -3.93
N GLU A 122 -19.25 8.64 -3.96
CA GLU A 122 -20.67 8.53 -4.34
C GLU A 122 -21.62 8.91 -3.19
N GLY A 123 -21.40 10.08 -2.59
CA GLY A 123 -22.19 10.59 -1.47
C GLY A 123 -22.04 12.08 -1.17
N LEU A 124 -21.37 12.87 -2.02
CA LEU A 124 -21.43 14.34 -2.00
C LEU A 124 -22.30 14.85 -3.14
N THR A 125 -23.62 14.77 -2.98
CA THR A 125 -24.61 15.59 -3.69
C THR A 125 -25.80 15.80 -2.79
#